data_AF-A0A0M9BPW5-F1
#
_entry.id   AF-A0A0M9BPW5-F1
#
_cell.length_a   1.000
_cell.length_b   1.000
_cell.length_c   1.000
_cell.angle_alpha   90.00
_cell.angle_beta   90.00
_cell.angle_gamma   90.00
#
_symmetry.space_group_name_H-M   'P 1'
#
loop_
_entity.id
_entity.type
_entity.pdbx_description
1 polymer ?
#
loop_
_entity_poly.entity_id
_entity_poly.type
_entity_poly.pdbx_seq_one_letter_code
_entity_poly.pdbx_strand_id
1 'polypeptide(L)'
;MLNIRYLWQKRESIIVTWLVSYSAVLIVPILISLVIYMQANETLKSEIHRANDSLLKQMRYTIDTQVDLMKRLNMEMTWSPNLQTLMYSNQPAKEAPYTAYQLVKELRLYKTSYASIDEFYVVWKKDQSILRSGNIRDMRTAFHTLHNTGAMSFEVWRDQILGGETDQFVI
;
A
#
# COMPACT_ATOMS: atom_id res chain seq x y z
N MET A 1 -87.22 32.15 -10.14
CA MET A 1 -85.81 32.27 -9.69
C MET A 1 -85.34 30.90 -9.26
N LEU A 2 -84.65 30.16 -10.14
CA LEU A 2 -84.08 28.85 -9.80
C LEU A 2 -82.61 29.02 -9.40
N ASN A 3 -82.30 28.45 -8.25
CA ASN A 3 -81.15 28.74 -7.41
C ASN A 3 -79.85 28.16 -8.02
N ILE A 4 -79.10 28.99 -8.74
CA ILE A 4 -77.79 28.65 -9.36
C ILE A 4 -76.75 28.16 -8.34
N ARG A 5 -76.92 28.51 -7.06
CA ARG A 5 -76.04 28.11 -5.96
C ARG A 5 -76.07 26.59 -5.67
N TYR A 6 -77.21 25.93 -5.83
CA TYR A 6 -77.35 24.49 -5.53
C TYR A 6 -76.68 23.59 -6.59
N LEU A 7 -76.64 24.05 -7.85
CA LEU A 7 -75.99 23.32 -8.94
C LEU A 7 -74.46 23.33 -8.83
N TRP A 8 -73.87 24.38 -8.23
CA TRP A 8 -72.43 24.45 -7.96
C TRP A 8 -72.02 23.56 -6.79
N GLN A 9 -72.82 23.51 -5.72
CA GLN A 9 -72.54 22.70 -4.53
C GLN A 9 -72.55 21.18 -4.80
N LYS A 10 -73.41 20.71 -5.73
CA LYS A 10 -73.40 19.31 -6.21
C LYS A 10 -72.28 19.01 -7.21
N ARG A 11 -71.85 19.99 -8.00
CA ARG A 11 -70.75 19.83 -8.98
C ARG A 11 -69.38 19.79 -8.33
N GLU A 12 -69.18 20.51 -7.22
CA GLU A 12 -67.97 20.38 -6.42
C GLU A 12 -67.77 18.93 -5.96
N SER A 13 -68.81 18.25 -5.47
CA SER A 13 -68.69 16.86 -5.05
C SER A 13 -68.28 15.92 -6.19
N ILE A 14 -68.83 16.07 -7.40
CA ILE A 14 -68.52 15.18 -8.53
C ILE A 14 -67.09 15.44 -9.04
N ILE A 15 -66.71 16.71 -9.17
CA ILE A 15 -65.36 17.11 -9.60
C ILE A 15 -64.33 16.67 -8.57
N VAL A 16 -64.59 16.84 -7.27
CA VAL A 16 -63.70 16.39 -6.19
C VAL A 16 -63.57 14.87 -6.19
N THR A 17 -64.66 14.10 -6.36
CA THR A 17 -64.58 12.63 -6.46
C THR A 17 -63.74 12.17 -7.65
N TRP A 18 -63.86 12.82 -8.82
CA TRP A 18 -63.04 12.52 -9.99
C TRP A 18 -61.58 12.93 -9.77
N LEU A 19 -61.33 14.13 -9.25
CA LEU A 19 -59.97 14.63 -9.02
C LEU A 19 -59.23 13.73 -8.01
N VAL A 20 -59.92 13.22 -6.99
CA VAL A 20 -59.37 12.25 -6.03
C VAL A 20 -59.08 10.89 -6.68
N SER A 21 -59.98 10.35 -7.53
CA SER A 21 -59.75 9.06 -8.20
C SER A 21 -58.59 9.11 -9.19
N TYR A 22 -58.50 10.18 -9.99
CA TYR A 22 -57.40 10.39 -10.93
C TYR A 22 -56.07 10.73 -10.21
N SER A 23 -56.12 11.44 -9.09
CA SER A 23 -54.93 11.68 -8.26
C SER A 23 -54.41 10.40 -7.61
N ALA A 24 -55.31 9.51 -7.16
CA ALA A 24 -54.90 8.23 -6.58
C ALA A 24 -54.12 7.37 -7.58
N VAL A 25 -54.53 7.36 -8.86
CA VAL A 25 -53.80 6.65 -9.93
C VAL A 25 -52.39 7.24 -10.14
N LEU A 26 -52.22 8.55 -9.96
CA LEU A 26 -50.91 9.22 -10.06
C LEU A 26 -50.04 9.07 -8.79
N ILE A 27 -50.63 8.85 -7.62
CA ILE A 27 -49.88 8.69 -6.36
C ILE A 27 -49.17 7.32 -6.31
N VAL A 28 -49.79 6.26 -6.85
CA VAL A 28 -49.20 4.91 -6.85
C VAL A 28 -47.79 4.87 -7.46
N PRO A 29 -47.53 5.38 -8.68
CA PRO A 29 -46.17 5.37 -9.24
C PRO A 29 -45.19 6.22 -8.44
N ILE A 30 -45.63 7.33 -7.83
CA ILE A 30 -44.78 8.17 -6.98
C ILE A 30 -44.32 7.39 -5.74
N LEU A 31 -45.23 6.66 -5.08
CA LEU A 31 -44.89 5.83 -3.93
C LEU A 31 -43.92 4.71 -4.29
N ILE A 32 -44.10 4.06 -5.44
CA ILE A 32 -43.18 3.03 -5.94
C ILE A 32 -41.80 3.63 -6.19
N SER A 33 -41.72 4.76 -6.89
CA SER A 33 -40.46 5.46 -7.14
C SER A 33 -39.75 5.89 -5.86
N LEU A 34 -40.50 6.34 -4.85
CA LEU A 34 -39.94 6.71 -3.54
C LEU A 34 -39.31 5.50 -2.85
N VAL A 35 -40.01 4.36 -2.82
CA VAL A 35 -39.48 3.12 -2.21
C VAL A 35 -38.22 2.63 -2.94
N ILE A 36 -38.23 2.65 -4.28
CA ILE A 36 -37.06 2.28 -5.08
C ILE A 36 -35.89 3.23 -4.79
N TYR A 37 -36.12 4.53 -4.74
CA TYR A 37 -35.08 5.52 -4.45
C TYR A 37 -34.45 5.31 -3.08
N MET A 38 -35.27 5.07 -2.05
CA MET A 38 -34.77 4.80 -0.70
C MET A 38 -33.89 3.54 -0.65
N GLN A 39 -34.33 2.45 -1.27
CA GLN A 39 -33.53 1.22 -1.35
C GLN A 39 -32.25 1.41 -2.15
N ALA A 40 -32.35 2.05 -3.32
CA ALA A 40 -31.21 2.30 -4.19
C ALA A 40 -30.14 3.15 -3.50
N ASN A 41 -30.53 4.17 -2.72
CA ASN A 41 -29.59 5.04 -2.02
C ASN A 41 -28.80 4.29 -0.94
N GLU A 42 -29.47 3.46 -0.12
CA GLU A 42 -28.82 2.64 0.91
C GLU A 42 -27.93 1.55 0.31
N THR A 43 -28.41 0.86 -0.73
CA THR A 43 -27.62 -0.14 -1.45
C THR A 43 -26.40 0.50 -2.09
N LEU A 44 -26.55 1.63 -2.78
CA LEU A 44 -25.41 2.29 -3.43
C LEU A 44 -24.38 2.76 -2.41
N LYS A 45 -24.80 3.37 -1.30
CA LYS A 45 -23.89 3.82 -0.24
C LYS A 45 -23.13 2.66 0.39
N SER A 46 -23.81 1.55 0.69
CA SER A 46 -23.17 0.35 1.25
C SER A 46 -22.23 -0.32 0.23
N GLU A 47 -22.56 -0.29 -1.06
CA GLU A 47 -21.70 -0.78 -2.13
C GLU A 47 -20.41 0.03 -2.23
N ILE A 48 -20.51 1.36 -2.18
CA ILE A 48 -19.35 2.26 -2.21
C ILE A 48 -18.44 2.01 -1.00
N HIS A 49 -19.00 1.91 0.21
CA HIS A 49 -18.21 1.61 1.41
C HIS A 49 -17.53 0.24 1.32
N ARG A 50 -18.26 -0.79 0.88
CA ARG A 50 -17.70 -2.14 0.72
C ARG A 50 -16.60 -2.19 -0.33
N ALA A 51 -16.77 -1.48 -1.45
CA ALA A 51 -15.76 -1.38 -2.49
C ALA A 51 -14.50 -0.68 -1.98
N ASN A 52 -14.66 0.43 -1.25
CA ASN A 52 -13.53 1.15 -0.67
C ASN A 52 -12.77 0.32 0.37
N ASP A 53 -13.48 -0.39 1.26
CA ASP A 53 -12.88 -1.29 2.23
C ASP A 53 -12.13 -2.45 1.55
N SER A 54 -12.67 -2.96 0.45
CA SER A 54 -12.00 -3.98 -0.37
C SER A 54 -10.70 -3.46 -0.98
N LEU A 55 -10.72 -2.25 -1.54
CA LEU A 55 -9.53 -1.60 -2.10
C LEU A 55 -8.45 -1.37 -1.04
N LEU A 56 -8.83 -0.87 0.14
CA LEU A 56 -7.90 -0.67 1.26
C LEU A 56 -7.28 -2.00 1.72
N LYS A 57 -8.08 -3.07 1.82
CA LYS A 57 -7.57 -4.41 2.14
C LYS A 57 -6.60 -4.93 1.09
N GLN A 58 -6.88 -4.70 -0.20
CA GLN A 58 -5.98 -5.09 -1.28
C GLN A 58 -4.64 -4.34 -1.19
N MET A 59 -4.66 -3.02 -0.99
CA MET A 59 -3.43 -2.25 -0.79
C MET A 59 -2.63 -2.75 0.41
N ARG A 60 -3.29 -2.99 1.55
CA ARG A 60 -2.65 -3.58 2.72
C ARG A 60 -2.02 -4.92 2.40
N TYR A 61 -2.76 -5.82 1.75
CA TYR A 61 -2.23 -7.13 1.36
C TYR A 61 -1.00 -7.02 0.46
N THR A 62 -1.00 -6.09 -0.50
CA THR A 62 0.16 -5.81 -1.35
C THR A 62 1.37 -5.35 -0.53
N ILE A 63 1.19 -4.41 0.40
CA ILE A 63 2.27 -3.94 1.28
C ILE A 63 2.78 -5.09 2.17
N ASP A 64 1.87 -5.83 2.82
CA ASP A 64 2.19 -6.96 3.69
C ASP A 64 2.99 -8.03 2.91
N THR A 65 2.63 -8.27 1.64
CA THR A 65 3.35 -9.19 0.74
C THR A 65 4.77 -8.70 0.45
N GLN A 66 4.98 -7.40 0.18
CA GLN A 66 6.32 -6.86 -0.05
C GLN A 66 7.19 -6.96 1.20
N VAL A 67 6.63 -6.66 2.38
CA VAL A 67 7.33 -6.81 3.65
C VAL A 67 7.70 -8.27 3.91
N ASP A 68 6.82 -9.24 3.59
CA ASP A 68 7.13 -10.67 3.71
C ASP A 68 8.29 -11.08 2.80
N LEU A 69 8.32 -10.59 1.55
CA LEU A 69 9.44 -10.82 0.62
C LEU A 69 10.76 -10.25 1.17
N MET A 70 10.74 -9.03 1.73
CA MET A 70 11.93 -8.44 2.36
C MET A 70 12.43 -9.28 3.54
N LYS A 71 11.52 -9.80 4.38
CA LYS A 71 11.87 -10.70 5.50
C LYS A 71 12.47 -12.02 5.02
N ARG A 72 11.94 -12.61 3.94
CA ARG A 72 12.48 -13.83 3.33
C ARG A 72 13.86 -13.62 2.76
N LEU A 73 14.05 -12.55 1.98
CA LEU A 73 15.36 -12.15 1.47
C LEU A 73 16.35 -11.99 2.62
N ASN A 74 15.94 -11.29 3.69
CA ASN A 74 16.78 -11.08 4.85
C ASN A 74 17.23 -12.41 5.49
N MET A 75 16.29 -13.34 5.70
CA MET A 75 16.58 -14.66 6.22
C MET A 75 17.59 -15.39 5.31
N GLU A 76 17.32 -15.46 4.01
CA GLU A 76 18.21 -16.14 3.05
C GLU A 76 19.62 -15.52 3.03
N MET A 77 19.73 -14.19 3.04
CA MET A 77 21.01 -13.49 3.11
C MET A 77 21.78 -13.81 4.39
N THR A 78 21.11 -13.80 5.55
CA THR A 78 21.73 -14.07 6.86
C THR A 78 22.28 -15.50 6.95
N TRP A 79 21.66 -16.45 6.26
CA TRP A 79 22.12 -17.84 6.17
C TRP A 79 23.12 -18.10 5.02
N SER A 80 23.49 -17.08 4.25
CA SER A 80 24.52 -17.22 3.21
C SER A 80 25.88 -17.54 3.84
N PRO A 81 26.58 -18.59 3.38
CA PRO A 81 27.93 -18.93 3.85
C PRO A 81 28.93 -17.79 3.64
N ASN A 82 28.80 -17.02 2.56
CA ASN A 82 29.70 -15.90 2.26
C ASN A 82 29.50 -14.76 3.24
N LEU A 83 28.24 -14.45 3.59
CA LEU A 83 27.94 -13.43 4.59
C LEU A 83 28.40 -13.87 5.98
N GLN A 84 28.10 -15.10 6.39
CA GLN A 84 28.55 -15.64 7.68
C GLN A 84 30.06 -15.65 7.81
N THR A 85 30.77 -16.05 6.74
CA THR A 85 32.23 -16.01 6.72
C THR A 85 32.73 -14.56 6.87
N LEU A 86 32.14 -13.62 6.14
CA LEU A 86 32.55 -12.22 6.20
C LEU A 86 32.25 -11.54 7.55
N MET A 87 31.22 -11.99 8.28
CA MET A 87 30.85 -11.49 9.61
C MET A 87 31.62 -12.15 10.76
N TYR A 88 31.78 -13.49 10.74
CA TYR A 88 32.26 -14.25 11.91
C TYR A 88 33.64 -14.87 11.75
N SER A 89 34.17 -14.96 10.53
CA SER A 89 35.50 -15.54 10.35
C SER A 89 36.59 -14.52 10.67
N ASN A 90 37.59 -14.94 11.43
CA ASN A 90 38.87 -14.22 11.54
C ASN A 90 39.72 -14.44 10.26
N GLN A 91 39.08 -14.34 9.09
CA GLN A 91 39.76 -14.54 7.81
C GLN A 91 40.94 -13.57 7.69
N PRO A 92 42.10 -14.06 7.18
CA PRO A 92 43.24 -13.21 6.88
C PRO A 92 42.81 -12.03 6.00
N ALA A 93 43.39 -10.85 6.23
CA ALA A 93 43.05 -9.64 5.47
C ALA A 93 43.23 -9.81 3.94
N LYS A 94 44.04 -10.78 3.50
CA LYS A 94 44.23 -11.12 2.08
C LYS A 94 43.07 -11.89 1.45
N GLU A 95 42.29 -12.62 2.24
CA GLU A 95 41.19 -13.48 1.75
C GLU A 95 39.83 -12.78 1.82
N ALA A 96 39.68 -11.83 2.75
CA ALA A 96 38.43 -11.10 2.95
C ALA A 96 37.91 -10.36 1.69
N PRO A 97 38.74 -9.72 0.83
CA PRO A 97 38.26 -9.10 -0.40
C PRO A 97 37.67 -10.10 -1.41
N TYR A 98 38.20 -11.34 -1.43
CA TYR A 98 37.70 -12.38 -2.31
C TYR A 98 36.32 -12.88 -1.85
N THR A 99 36.15 -13.14 -0.55
CA THR A 99 34.85 -13.48 0.04
C THR A 99 33.81 -12.37 -0.18
N ALA A 100 34.22 -11.10 -0.03
CA ALA A 100 33.40 -9.94 -0.33
C ALA A 100 32.92 -9.91 -1.79
N TYR A 101 33.81 -10.20 -2.74
CA TYR A 101 33.46 -10.30 -4.15
C TYR A 101 32.48 -11.46 -4.44
N GLN A 102 32.67 -12.62 -3.78
CA GLN A 102 31.74 -13.74 -3.89
C GLN A 102 30.35 -13.37 -3.37
N LEU A 103 30.27 -12.70 -2.23
CA LEU A 103 29.02 -12.18 -1.67
C LEU A 103 28.34 -11.21 -2.65
N VAL A 104 29.05 -10.26 -3.23
CA VAL A 104 28.49 -9.31 -4.23
C VAL A 104 27.88 -10.01 -5.44
N LYS A 105 28.50 -11.11 -5.90
CA LYS A 105 27.97 -11.93 -6.99
C LYS A 105 26.67 -12.64 -6.58
N GLU A 106 26.60 -13.10 -5.34
CA GLU A 106 25.41 -13.72 -4.75
C GLU A 106 24.28 -12.71 -4.53
N LEU A 107 24.58 -11.50 -4.04
CA LEU A 107 23.62 -10.40 -3.94
C LEU A 107 22.99 -10.06 -5.30
N ARG A 108 23.73 -10.23 -6.40
CA ARG A 108 23.18 -10.08 -7.76
C ARG A 108 22.16 -11.16 -8.13
N LEU A 109 22.35 -12.38 -7.66
CA LEU A 109 21.37 -13.45 -7.82
C LEU A 109 20.12 -13.14 -6.99
N TYR A 110 20.28 -12.73 -5.72
CA TYR A 110 19.16 -12.30 -4.90
C TYR A 110 18.39 -11.13 -5.50
N LYS A 111 19.07 -10.13 -6.07
CA LYS A 111 18.41 -9.01 -6.75
C LYS A 111 17.57 -9.46 -7.95
N THR A 112 18.01 -10.51 -8.63
CA THR A 112 17.24 -11.12 -9.73
C THR A 112 16.03 -11.89 -9.20
N SER A 113 16.20 -12.68 -8.14
CA SER A 113 15.12 -13.48 -7.54
C SER A 113 14.06 -12.62 -6.83
N TYR A 114 14.48 -11.51 -6.22
CA TYR A 114 13.63 -10.56 -5.49
C TYR A 114 13.52 -9.23 -6.26
N ALA A 115 13.10 -9.30 -7.52
CA ALA A 115 13.07 -8.16 -8.43
C ALA A 115 12.17 -7.00 -7.97
N SER A 116 11.19 -7.25 -7.09
CA SER A 116 10.31 -6.20 -6.53
C SER A 116 10.97 -5.36 -5.43
N ILE A 117 12.10 -5.80 -4.88
CA ILE A 117 12.84 -5.05 -3.87
C ILE A 117 13.82 -4.14 -4.59
N ASP A 118 13.63 -2.82 -4.49
CA ASP A 118 14.41 -1.82 -5.25
C ASP A 118 15.90 -1.81 -4.89
N GLU A 119 16.26 -1.93 -3.61
CA GLU A 119 17.65 -1.90 -3.19
C GLU A 119 17.84 -2.59 -1.84
N PHE A 120 18.99 -3.24 -1.66
CA PHE A 120 19.46 -3.77 -0.38
C PHE A 120 20.98 -3.83 -0.39
N TYR A 121 21.60 -3.71 0.79
CA TYR A 121 23.05 -3.68 0.92
C TYR A 121 23.51 -4.23 2.28
N VAL A 122 24.77 -4.64 2.35
CA VAL A 122 25.43 -5.08 3.58
C VAL A 122 26.48 -4.04 3.97
N VAL A 123 26.45 -3.61 5.23
CA VAL A 123 27.44 -2.68 5.78
C VAL A 123 28.60 -3.48 6.38
N TRP A 124 29.78 -3.35 5.79
CA TRP A 124 30.97 -4.03 6.29
C TRP A 124 31.81 -3.10 7.17
N LYS A 125 31.62 -3.22 8.48
CA LYS A 125 32.26 -2.35 9.48
C LYS A 125 33.81 -2.39 9.44
N LYS A 126 34.40 -3.56 9.12
CA LYS A 126 35.87 -3.75 9.12
C LYS A 126 36.60 -2.88 8.10
N ASP A 127 35.99 -2.68 6.94
CA ASP A 127 36.58 -1.95 5.81
C ASP A 127 35.86 -0.61 5.54
N GLN A 128 34.85 -0.26 6.35
CA GLN A 128 33.96 0.88 6.13
C GLN A 128 33.37 0.93 4.70
N SER A 129 33.07 -0.25 4.19
CA SER A 129 32.60 -0.47 2.82
C SER A 129 31.16 -0.97 2.82
N ILE A 130 30.45 -0.68 1.74
CA ILE A 130 29.09 -1.12 1.47
C ILE A 130 29.13 -2.12 0.32
N LEU A 131 28.61 -3.32 0.57
CA LEU A 131 28.48 -4.38 -0.43
C LEU A 131 27.05 -4.33 -0.99
N ARG A 132 26.94 -4.17 -2.31
CA ARG A 132 25.68 -4.12 -3.05
C ARG A 132 25.63 -5.20 -4.12
N SER A 133 24.45 -5.41 -4.69
CA SER A 133 24.32 -6.20 -5.92
C SER A 133 25.23 -5.65 -7.02
N GLY A 134 26.29 -6.40 -7.33
CA GLY A 134 27.22 -6.09 -8.43
C GLY A 134 28.36 -5.11 -8.15
N ASN A 135 28.45 -4.46 -6.98
CA ASN A 135 29.61 -3.62 -6.65
C ASN A 135 29.90 -3.49 -5.15
N ILE A 136 31.12 -3.06 -4.83
CA ILE A 136 31.57 -2.64 -3.50
C ILE A 136 31.91 -1.16 -3.60
N ARG A 137 31.44 -0.36 -2.64
CA ARG A 137 31.70 1.08 -2.58
C ARG A 137 32.11 1.47 -1.17
N ASP A 138 32.95 2.49 -1.05
CA ASP A 138 33.15 3.14 0.23
C ASP A 138 31.85 3.79 0.70
N MET A 139 31.73 3.97 2.01
CA MET A 139 30.52 4.50 2.65
C MET A 139 30.09 5.86 2.05
N ARG A 140 31.02 6.76 1.71
CA ARG A 140 30.69 8.09 1.16
C ARG A 140 30.13 7.98 -0.25
N THR A 141 30.79 7.23 -1.13
CA THR A 141 30.29 7.01 -2.49
C THR A 141 28.93 6.29 -2.47
N ALA A 142 28.77 5.30 -1.59
CA ALA A 142 27.50 4.60 -1.42
C ALA A 142 26.37 5.57 -1.04
N PHE A 143 26.58 6.42 -0.03
CA PHE A 143 25.63 7.46 0.38
C PHE A 143 25.22 8.38 -0.78
N HIS A 144 26.19 8.87 -1.55
CA HIS A 144 25.90 9.74 -2.69
C HIS A 144 25.04 9.06 -3.76
N THR A 145 25.14 7.74 -3.91
CA THR A 145 24.32 6.97 -4.87
C THR A 145 22.98 6.51 -4.33
N LEU A 146 22.83 6.39 -3.01
CA LEU A 146 21.63 5.83 -2.35
C LEU A 146 20.71 6.90 -1.77
N HIS A 147 21.29 7.94 -1.17
CA HIS A 147 20.58 8.84 -0.26
C HIS A 147 20.78 10.34 -0.58
N ASN A 148 21.37 10.67 -1.73
CA ASN A 148 21.59 12.06 -2.17
C ASN A 148 20.30 12.73 -2.70
N THR A 149 19.21 12.63 -1.95
CA THR A 149 17.92 13.27 -2.22
C THR A 149 17.72 14.54 -1.39
N GLY A 150 18.66 14.86 -0.50
CA GLY A 150 18.61 16.02 0.41
C GLY A 150 17.85 15.76 1.72
N ALA A 151 17.24 14.59 1.90
CA ALA A 151 16.47 14.26 3.10
C ALA A 151 17.31 13.88 4.32
N MET A 152 18.56 13.48 4.10
CA MET A 152 19.47 12.95 5.14
C MET A 152 20.88 13.45 4.89
N SER A 153 21.67 13.70 5.93
CA SER A 153 23.10 13.99 5.81
C SER A 153 23.92 12.69 5.89
N PHE A 154 25.15 12.73 5.39
CA PHE A 154 26.05 11.58 5.43
C PHE A 154 26.33 11.13 6.88
N GLU A 155 26.50 12.10 7.78
CA GLU A 155 26.80 11.87 9.19
C GLU A 155 25.63 11.19 9.89
N VAL A 156 24.40 11.68 9.66
CA VAL A 156 23.18 11.07 10.21
C VAL A 156 23.03 9.63 9.73
N TRP A 157 23.20 9.40 8.43
CA TRP A 157 23.12 8.04 7.86
C TRP A 157 24.18 7.11 8.43
N ARG A 158 25.45 7.57 8.48
CA ARG A 158 26.56 6.82 9.04
C ARG A 158 26.32 6.43 10.49
N ASP A 159 25.85 7.38 11.29
CA ASP A 159 25.64 7.14 12.72
C ASP A 159 24.46 6.17 12.95
N GLN A 160 23.42 6.20 12.10
CA GLN A 160 22.34 5.21 12.11
C GLN A 160 22.82 3.79 11.78
N ILE A 161 23.59 3.61 10.69
CA ILE A 161 24.03 2.28 10.26
C ILE A 161 25.16 1.70 11.12
N LEU A 162 26.00 2.54 11.72
CA LEU A 162 27.09 2.08 12.59
C LEU A 162 26.66 1.94 14.05
N GLY A 163 25.71 2.78 14.50
CA GLY A 163 25.17 2.83 15.86
C GLY A 163 23.99 1.89 16.12
N GLY A 164 23.37 1.31 15.10
CA GLY A 164 22.39 0.24 15.26
C GLY A 164 23.00 -1.02 15.88
N GLU A 165 22.26 -1.69 16.77
CA GLU A 165 22.64 -3.01 17.27
C GLU A 165 22.88 -3.94 16.08
N THR A 166 24.01 -4.65 16.08
CA THR A 166 24.56 -5.42 14.95
C THR A 166 23.65 -6.51 14.39
N ASP A 167 22.55 -6.82 15.06
CA ASP A 167 21.66 -7.94 14.76
C ASP A 167 20.26 -7.50 14.26
N GLN A 168 20.01 -6.20 14.04
CA GLN A 168 18.74 -5.71 13.52
C GLN A 168 18.89 -4.93 12.21
N PHE A 169 18.19 -5.39 11.17
CA PHE A 169 18.09 -4.68 9.91
C PHE A 169 17.23 -3.43 10.08
N VAL A 170 17.72 -2.31 9.56
CA VAL A 170 16.94 -1.07 9.45
C VAL A 170 16.08 -1.20 8.18
N ILE A 171 14.76 -1.20 8.37
CA ILE A 171 13.78 -1.13 7.27
C ILE A 171 13.54 0.34 6.93
#